data_AF-A0A6G6Z819-F1
#
_entry.id   AF-A0A6G6Z819-F1
#
_cell.length_a   1.000
_cell.length_b   1.000
_cell.length_c   1.000
_cell.angle_alpha   90.00
_cell.angle_beta   90.00
_cell.angle_gamma   90.00
#
_symmetry.space_group_name_H-M   'P 1'
#
loop_
_entity.id
_entity.type
_entity.pdbx_description
1 polymer ?
#
loop_
_entity_poly.entity_id
_entity_poly.type
_entity_poly.pdbx_seq_one_letter_code
_entity_poly.pdbx_strand_id
1 'polypeptide(L)'
;MALSKDDIRAAAERLDTAEKTRKQIRQLSLEYPRITLEDAYAIQKAWVEMKVAQDRVVKGHKIGLTSKAMQSALNIDEPDSGILLDDMFFADGGLVPTDRFIATRVEAELAFVMKHRLAGPDCTLFDVLNATDFVVPALEILDTRVERVDPETKATRKIFDTIADNAANAGIVLGGRPIRPLDADLRWIGALCFRNGRLEETGLAAGVLNHPATAVAWLANKIAPNGLALEAGQVVLAGSFIRPIETRKGDTIQADYGPYGSVSCYFA
;
A
#
# COMPACT_ATOMS: atom_id res chain seq x y z
N MET A 1 -20.50 1.63 -12.73
CA MET A 1 -20.76 1.67 -11.28
C MET A 1 -22.09 1.01 -11.01
N ALA A 2 -22.10 0.01 -10.13
CA ALA A 2 -23.30 -0.72 -9.72
C ALA A 2 -23.92 -0.13 -8.44
N LEU A 3 -23.13 0.56 -7.63
CA LEU A 3 -23.56 1.20 -6.38
C LEU A 3 -24.06 2.64 -6.63
N SER A 4 -25.01 3.09 -5.81
CA SER A 4 -25.42 4.49 -5.81
C SER A 4 -24.37 5.38 -5.13
N LYS A 5 -24.47 6.70 -5.31
CA LYS A 5 -23.59 7.65 -4.60
C LYS A 5 -23.78 7.56 -3.07
N ASP A 6 -25.00 7.29 -2.62
CA ASP A 6 -25.32 7.16 -1.20
C ASP A 6 -24.71 5.88 -0.62
N ASP A 7 -24.74 4.76 -1.35
CA ASP A 7 -24.08 3.51 -0.95
C ASP A 7 -22.55 3.69 -0.85
N ILE A 8 -21.95 4.36 -1.83
CA ILE A 8 -20.50 4.65 -1.84
C ILE A 8 -20.11 5.46 -0.59
N ARG A 9 -20.89 6.51 -0.29
CA ARG A 9 -20.66 7.36 0.87
C ARG A 9 -20.85 6.60 2.18
N ALA A 10 -21.93 5.82 2.30
CA ALA A 10 -22.21 5.03 3.50
C ALA A 10 -21.12 3.98 3.77
N ALA A 11 -20.61 3.33 2.72
CA ALA A 11 -19.49 2.40 2.84
C ALA A 11 -18.20 3.10 3.30
N ALA A 12 -17.88 4.28 2.75
CA ALA A 12 -16.74 5.09 3.18
C ALA A 12 -16.85 5.55 4.65
N GLU A 13 -18.03 6.01 5.08
CA GLU A 13 -18.30 6.40 6.48
C GLU A 13 -18.15 5.23 7.46
N ARG A 14 -18.50 4.02 7.03
CA ARG A 14 -18.29 2.81 7.83
C ARG A 14 -16.83 2.42 7.93
N LEU A 15 -16.05 2.52 6.86
CA LEU A 15 -14.60 2.29 6.89
C LEU A 15 -13.90 3.32 7.79
N ASP A 16 -14.29 4.59 7.71
CA ASP A 16 -13.79 5.65 8.60
C ASP A 16 -14.11 5.36 10.07
N THR A 17 -15.34 4.93 10.35
CA THR A 17 -15.76 4.53 11.71
C THR A 17 -15.00 3.30 12.18
N ALA A 18 -14.80 2.30 11.31
CA ALA A 18 -14.06 1.08 11.61
C ALA A 18 -12.61 1.39 12.00
N GLU A 19 -11.94 2.27 11.25
CA GLU A 19 -10.59 2.73 11.58
C GLU A 19 -10.55 3.48 12.91
N LYS A 20 -11.45 4.45 13.12
CA LYS A 20 -11.50 5.25 14.35
C LYS A 20 -11.81 4.41 15.60
N THR A 21 -12.68 3.42 15.47
CA THR A 21 -13.11 2.56 16.60
C THR A 21 -12.26 1.30 16.75
N ARG A 22 -11.37 1.02 15.79
CA ARG A 22 -10.56 -0.19 15.70
C ARG A 22 -11.42 -1.47 15.73
N LYS A 23 -12.59 -1.42 15.08
CA LYS A 23 -13.52 -2.55 14.98
C LYS A 23 -13.77 -2.85 13.52
N GLN A 24 -13.50 -4.09 13.12
CA GLN A 24 -13.73 -4.50 11.74
C GLN A 24 -15.22 -4.49 11.42
N ILE A 25 -15.53 -4.18 10.16
CA ILE A 25 -16.84 -4.36 9.56
C ILE A 25 -16.86 -5.63 8.72
N ARG A 26 -18.04 -6.21 8.56
CA ARG A 26 -18.29 -7.28 7.60
C ARG A 26 -17.88 -6.87 6.19
N GLN A 27 -17.53 -7.83 5.32
CA GLN A 27 -17.15 -7.57 3.94
C GLN A 27 -18.22 -6.79 3.17
N LEU A 28 -17.82 -5.68 2.55
CA LEU A 28 -18.67 -4.87 1.68
C LEU A 28 -19.16 -5.69 0.47
N SER A 29 -18.36 -6.63 -0.01
CA SER A 29 -18.70 -7.51 -1.13
C SER A 29 -19.76 -8.58 -0.79
N LEU A 30 -20.04 -8.84 0.49
CA LEU A 30 -21.19 -9.66 0.91
C LEU A 30 -22.47 -8.83 0.95
N GLU A 31 -22.37 -7.58 1.39
CA GLU A 31 -23.50 -6.64 1.46
C GLU A 31 -23.90 -6.09 0.09
N TYR A 32 -22.91 -5.89 -0.77
CA TYR A 32 -23.06 -5.46 -2.15
C TYR A 32 -22.54 -6.55 -3.10
N PRO A 33 -23.28 -7.65 -3.35
CA PRO A 33 -22.80 -8.77 -4.17
C PRO A 33 -22.42 -8.42 -5.61
N ARG A 34 -22.86 -7.26 -6.11
CA ARG A 34 -22.59 -6.75 -7.46
C ARG A 34 -21.53 -5.64 -7.50
N ILE A 35 -20.82 -5.40 -6.39
CA ILE A 35 -19.75 -4.39 -6.34
C ILE A 35 -18.71 -4.65 -7.43
N THR A 36 -18.32 -3.60 -8.15
CA THR A 36 -17.27 -3.66 -9.19
C THR A 36 -15.96 -3.06 -8.70
N LEU A 37 -14.89 -3.18 -9.51
CA LEU A 37 -13.63 -2.47 -9.23
C LEU A 37 -13.83 -0.95 -9.24
N GLU A 38 -14.64 -0.42 -10.17
CA GLU A 38 -14.95 1.03 -10.19
C GLU A 38 -15.66 1.47 -8.92
N ASP A 39 -16.60 0.67 -8.41
CA ASP A 39 -17.29 0.98 -7.16
C ASP A 39 -16.32 0.97 -5.96
N ALA A 40 -15.40 -0.01 -5.90
CA ALA A 40 -14.39 -0.09 -4.84
C ALA A 40 -13.45 1.12 -4.84
N TYR A 41 -12.95 1.54 -6.01
CA TYR A 41 -12.14 2.76 -6.13
C TYR A 41 -12.95 4.03 -5.82
N ALA A 42 -14.25 4.06 -6.13
CA ALA A 42 -15.12 5.17 -5.75
C ALA A 42 -15.32 5.26 -4.23
N ILE A 43 -15.44 4.13 -3.53
CA ILE A 43 -15.48 4.08 -2.05
C ILE A 43 -14.15 4.56 -1.45
N GLN A 44 -13.02 4.06 -1.97
CA GLN A 44 -11.69 4.52 -1.56
C GLN A 44 -11.56 6.04 -1.71
N LYS A 45 -11.95 6.58 -2.88
CA LYS A 45 -11.90 8.01 -3.17
C LYS A 45 -12.75 8.81 -2.19
N ALA A 46 -14.00 8.40 -1.96
CA ALA A 46 -14.89 9.06 -1.01
C ALA A 46 -14.31 9.07 0.41
N TRP A 47 -13.72 7.96 0.85
CA TRP A 47 -13.08 7.88 2.16
C TRP A 47 -11.84 8.77 2.28
N VAL A 48 -10.99 8.81 1.26
CA VAL A 48 -9.83 9.71 1.20
C VAL A 48 -10.27 11.17 1.20
N GLU A 49 -11.31 11.54 0.44
CA GLU A 49 -11.85 12.90 0.44
C GLU A 49 -12.36 13.32 1.82
N MET A 50 -13.04 12.42 2.55
CA MET A 50 -13.44 12.68 3.95
C MET A 50 -12.23 12.93 4.86
N LYS A 51 -11.15 12.17 4.67
CA LYS A 51 -9.92 12.29 5.44
C LYS A 51 -9.17 13.60 5.14
N VAL A 52 -9.12 14.01 3.89
CA VAL A 52 -8.54 15.29 3.45
C VAL A 52 -9.37 16.47 3.94
N ALA A 53 -10.69 16.34 3.99
CA ALA A 53 -11.57 17.34 4.61
C ALA A 53 -11.38 17.46 6.14
N GLN A 54 -10.65 16.52 6.76
CA GLN A 54 -10.18 16.55 8.15
C GLN A 54 -8.69 16.94 8.23
N ASP A 55 -8.24 17.82 7.34
CA ASP A 55 -6.90 18.41 7.28
C ASP A 55 -5.73 17.45 6.99
N ARG A 56 -6.00 16.21 6.56
CA ARG A 56 -4.93 15.30 6.10
C ARG A 56 -4.44 15.68 4.71
N VAL A 57 -3.17 15.41 4.45
CA VAL A 57 -2.50 15.75 3.19
C VAL A 57 -2.11 14.48 2.45
N VAL A 58 -2.44 14.41 1.16
CA VAL A 58 -1.97 13.34 0.28
C VAL A 58 -0.46 13.46 0.10
N LYS A 59 0.27 12.41 0.47
CA LYS A 59 1.74 12.31 0.36
C LYS A 59 2.21 11.35 -0.71
N GLY A 60 1.30 10.61 -1.32
CA GLY A 60 1.60 9.75 -2.45
C GLY A 60 0.70 8.53 -2.53
N HIS A 61 1.25 7.42 -3.02
CA HIS A 61 0.48 6.24 -3.37
C HIS A 61 1.24 4.93 -3.08
N LYS A 62 0.50 3.83 -3.02
CA LYS A 62 1.07 2.47 -3.02
C LYS A 62 0.46 1.63 -4.12
N ILE A 63 1.20 0.62 -4.55
CA ILE A 63 0.70 -0.45 -5.43
C ILE A 63 0.79 -1.76 -4.67
N GLY A 64 -0.34 -2.44 -4.49
CA GLY A 64 -0.39 -3.78 -3.90
C GLY A 64 -0.63 -4.86 -4.95
N LEU A 65 -0.61 -6.12 -4.52
CA LEU A 65 -0.85 -7.29 -5.37
C LEU A 65 0.04 -7.33 -6.62
N THR A 66 1.31 -6.97 -6.48
CA THR A 66 2.30 -6.91 -7.56
C THR A 66 2.96 -8.26 -7.88
N SER A 67 2.68 -9.29 -7.08
CA SER A 67 3.11 -10.66 -7.32
C SER A 67 2.13 -11.40 -8.23
N LYS A 68 2.63 -11.93 -9.37
CA LYS A 68 1.82 -12.79 -10.25
C LYS A 68 1.24 -14.00 -9.54
N ALA A 69 1.98 -14.57 -8.58
CA ALA A 69 1.48 -15.70 -7.79
C ALA A 69 0.29 -15.30 -6.92
N MET A 70 0.33 -14.11 -6.32
CA MET A 70 -0.78 -13.58 -5.53
C MET A 70 -1.98 -13.24 -6.41
N GLN A 71 -1.74 -12.61 -7.56
CA GLN A 71 -2.75 -12.31 -8.58
C GLN A 71 -3.47 -13.58 -9.05
N SER A 72 -2.73 -14.63 -9.41
CA SER A 72 -3.30 -15.93 -9.79
C SER A 72 -4.09 -16.59 -8.66
N ALA A 73 -3.58 -16.54 -7.42
CA ALA A 73 -4.27 -17.11 -6.26
C ALA A 73 -5.61 -16.41 -5.93
N LEU A 74 -5.71 -15.11 -6.25
CA LEU A 74 -6.91 -14.30 -6.04
C LEU A 74 -7.79 -14.18 -7.29
N ASN A 75 -7.38 -14.78 -8.42
CA ASN A 75 -8.03 -14.67 -9.73
C ASN A 75 -8.26 -13.20 -10.15
N ILE A 76 -7.19 -12.40 -10.06
CA ILE A 76 -7.14 -10.98 -10.47
C ILE A 76 -6.01 -10.83 -11.48
N ASP A 77 -6.23 -10.02 -12.52
CA ASP A 77 -5.29 -9.85 -13.63
C ASP A 77 -4.46 -8.56 -13.55
N GLU A 78 -4.73 -7.68 -12.57
CA GLU A 78 -4.01 -6.43 -12.37
C GLU A 78 -3.70 -6.14 -10.87
N PRO A 79 -2.68 -5.31 -10.58
CA PRO A 79 -2.43 -4.78 -9.23
C PRO A 79 -3.59 -3.96 -8.67
N ASP A 80 -3.54 -3.66 -7.37
CA ASP A 80 -4.38 -2.62 -6.75
C ASP A 80 -3.56 -1.39 -6.35
N SER A 81 -4.25 -0.32 -5.95
CA SER A 81 -3.58 0.89 -5.47
C SER A 81 -4.35 1.57 -4.34
N GLY A 82 -3.59 2.31 -3.52
CA GLY A 82 -4.13 3.11 -2.42
C GLY A 82 -3.43 4.45 -2.30
N ILE A 83 -4.03 5.34 -1.51
CA ILE A 83 -3.54 6.70 -1.25
C ILE A 83 -2.82 6.75 0.09
N LEU A 84 -1.63 7.34 0.11
CA LEU A 84 -0.82 7.58 1.30
C LEU A 84 -1.11 8.98 1.84
N LEU A 85 -1.42 9.06 3.12
CA LEU A 85 -1.66 10.33 3.82
C LEU A 85 -0.51 10.64 4.77
N ASP A 86 -0.34 11.91 5.10
CA ASP A 86 0.72 12.41 5.98
C ASP A 86 0.76 11.75 7.36
N ASP A 87 -0.40 11.45 7.95
CA ASP A 87 -0.51 10.76 9.23
C ASP A 87 -0.11 9.27 9.19
N MET A 88 0.21 8.71 8.02
CA MET A 88 0.71 7.34 7.88
C MET A 88 2.23 7.24 8.04
N PHE A 89 2.98 8.36 7.98
CA PHE A 89 4.44 8.32 7.99
C PHE A 89 4.98 8.27 9.42
N PHE A 90 5.76 7.21 9.69
CA PHE A 90 6.55 7.04 10.90
C PHE A 90 8.04 7.19 10.58
N ALA A 91 8.81 7.68 11.54
CA ALA A 91 10.26 7.78 11.41
C ALA A 91 10.90 6.39 11.45
N ASP A 92 12.04 6.22 10.74
CA ASP A 92 12.89 5.04 10.89
C ASP A 92 13.39 4.90 12.35
N GLY A 93 13.29 3.69 12.88
CA GLY A 93 13.51 3.40 14.31
C GLY A 93 12.41 3.94 15.24
N GLY A 94 11.32 4.46 14.67
CA GLY A 94 10.22 5.09 15.41
C GLY A 94 9.26 4.10 16.07
N LEU A 95 8.37 4.67 16.87
CA LEU A 95 7.31 3.94 17.57
C LEU A 95 6.03 3.91 16.73
N VAL A 96 5.48 2.72 16.56
CA VAL A 96 4.18 2.46 15.94
C VAL A 96 3.18 2.16 17.06
N PRO A 97 2.25 3.05 17.38
CA PRO A 97 1.32 2.86 18.50
C PRO A 97 0.30 1.78 18.15
N THR A 98 0.41 0.57 18.73
CA THR A 98 -0.45 -0.55 18.34
C THR A 98 -1.93 -0.28 18.57
N ASP A 99 -2.24 0.51 19.58
CA ASP A 99 -3.61 0.88 19.96
C ASP A 99 -4.29 1.81 18.92
N ARG A 100 -3.55 2.27 17.90
CA ARG A 100 -4.09 2.98 16.73
C ARG A 100 -4.72 2.02 15.72
N PHE A 101 -4.29 0.76 15.69
CA PHE A 101 -4.58 -0.19 14.60
C PHE A 101 -5.42 -1.39 15.08
N ILE A 102 -5.82 -2.25 14.14
CA ILE A 102 -6.65 -3.42 14.38
C ILE A 102 -5.82 -4.72 14.33
N ALA A 103 -5.22 -5.02 13.18
CA ALA A 103 -4.51 -6.27 12.92
C ALA A 103 -3.37 -6.03 11.91
N THR A 104 -2.29 -5.46 12.42
CA THR A 104 -1.17 -4.95 11.62
C THR A 104 -0.29 -6.05 11.07
N ARG A 105 0.15 -5.84 9.83
CA ARG A 105 1.20 -6.64 9.18
C ARG A 105 2.21 -5.70 8.55
N VAL A 106 3.43 -6.18 8.35
CA VAL A 106 4.49 -5.40 7.71
C VAL A 106 4.96 -6.07 6.43
N GLU A 107 5.11 -5.27 5.39
CA GLU A 107 5.73 -5.61 4.13
C GLU A 107 7.01 -4.78 3.91
N ALA A 108 7.90 -5.28 3.04
CA ALA A 108 9.16 -4.64 2.70
C ALA A 108 9.19 -4.31 1.21
N GLU A 109 9.43 -3.03 0.91
CA GLU A 109 9.27 -2.45 -0.42
C GLU A 109 10.43 -1.53 -0.81
N LEU A 110 10.37 -1.01 -2.03
CA LEU A 110 11.10 0.17 -2.46
C LEU A 110 10.12 1.32 -2.69
N ALA A 111 10.45 2.49 -2.14
CA ALA A 111 9.73 3.72 -2.37
C ALA A 111 10.43 4.56 -3.44
N PHE A 112 9.67 5.08 -4.40
CA PHE A 112 10.10 6.04 -5.41
C PHE A 112 9.67 7.43 -4.98
N VAL A 113 10.63 8.33 -4.77
CA VAL A 113 10.33 9.73 -4.45
C VAL A 113 10.40 10.55 -5.72
N MET A 114 9.29 11.18 -6.09
CA MET A 114 9.15 11.86 -7.37
C MET A 114 9.77 13.27 -7.33
N LYS A 115 10.58 13.65 -8.32
CA LYS A 115 11.00 15.06 -8.55
C LYS A 115 10.16 15.77 -9.60
N HIS A 116 9.50 15.02 -10.48
CA HIS A 116 8.66 15.56 -11.55
C HIS A 116 7.31 14.88 -11.54
N ARG A 117 6.30 15.61 -12.01
CA ARG A 117 4.96 15.05 -12.27
C ARG A 117 5.08 13.90 -13.27
N LEU A 118 4.43 12.77 -12.97
CA LEU A 118 4.36 11.60 -13.83
C LEU A 118 2.89 11.23 -14.08
N ALA A 119 2.47 11.28 -15.34
CA ALA A 119 1.08 11.10 -15.76
C ALA A 119 0.98 10.10 -16.91
N GLY A 120 -0.15 9.39 -16.98
CA GLY A 120 -0.54 8.64 -18.17
C GLY A 120 -1.43 9.45 -19.13
N PRO A 121 -1.96 8.81 -20.19
CA PRO A 121 -1.70 7.42 -20.59
C PRO A 121 -0.28 7.24 -21.16
N ASP A 122 0.08 5.99 -21.46
CA ASP A 122 1.34 5.58 -22.09
C ASP A 122 2.62 5.88 -21.27
N CYS A 123 2.48 6.10 -19.95
CA CYS A 123 3.61 6.18 -19.04
C CYS A 123 4.39 4.85 -19.09
N THR A 124 5.70 4.96 -19.26
CA THR A 124 6.62 3.82 -19.35
C THR A 124 7.49 3.73 -18.11
N LEU A 125 8.20 2.61 -17.97
CA LEU A 125 9.25 2.45 -16.97
C LEU A 125 10.33 3.54 -17.10
N PHE A 126 10.66 3.97 -18.32
CA PHE A 126 11.68 5.00 -18.55
C PHE A 126 11.24 6.36 -18.02
N ASP A 127 9.95 6.70 -18.16
CA ASP A 127 9.39 7.93 -17.61
C ASP A 127 9.46 7.93 -16.08
N VAL A 128 9.21 6.78 -15.44
CA VAL A 128 9.39 6.62 -13.98
C VAL A 128 10.83 6.91 -13.59
N LEU A 129 11.81 6.28 -14.24
CA LEU A 129 13.23 6.49 -13.91
C LEU A 129 13.64 7.96 -14.10
N ASN A 130 13.13 8.64 -15.12
CA ASN A 130 13.39 10.05 -15.38
C ASN A 130 12.74 10.97 -14.35
N ALA A 131 11.51 10.67 -13.93
CA ALA A 131 10.72 11.48 -13.00
C ALA A 131 11.04 11.24 -11.53
N THR A 132 11.78 10.17 -11.20
CA THR A 132 12.19 9.83 -9.85
C THR A 132 13.45 10.62 -9.44
N ASP A 133 13.41 11.19 -8.24
CA ASP A 133 14.57 11.85 -7.62
C ASP A 133 15.51 10.80 -7.05
N PHE A 134 14.96 9.98 -6.15
CA PHE A 134 15.65 8.86 -5.53
C PHE A 134 14.70 7.72 -5.20
N VAL A 135 15.28 6.53 -5.07
CA VAL A 135 14.65 5.32 -4.54
C VAL A 135 15.20 5.08 -3.15
N VAL A 136 14.35 4.65 -2.22
CA VAL A 136 14.74 4.39 -0.83
C VAL A 136 14.03 3.13 -0.31
N PRO A 137 14.68 2.33 0.56
CA PRO A 137 14.01 1.26 1.30
C PRO A 137 12.79 1.76 2.08
N ALA A 138 11.76 0.93 2.16
CA ALA A 138 10.55 1.26 2.89
C ALA A 138 9.90 0.03 3.52
N LEU A 139 9.29 0.22 4.69
CA LEU A 139 8.33 -0.72 5.26
C LEU A 139 6.93 -0.16 5.06
N GLU A 140 6.02 -0.98 4.53
CA GLU A 140 4.59 -0.70 4.56
C GLU A 140 3.97 -1.41 5.77
N ILE A 141 3.20 -0.68 6.57
CA ILE A 141 2.36 -1.21 7.64
C ILE A 141 0.94 -1.30 7.08
N LEU A 142 0.48 -2.54 6.91
CA LEU A 142 -0.86 -2.86 6.50
C LEU A 142 -1.79 -2.97 7.71
N ASP A 143 -3.04 -2.56 7.56
CA ASP A 143 -4.12 -2.87 8.49
C ASP A 143 -5.41 -3.13 7.71
N THR A 144 -6.40 -3.76 8.34
CA THR A 144 -7.67 -4.10 7.67
C THR A 144 -8.86 -3.73 8.53
N ARG A 145 -9.70 -2.84 8.00
CA ARG A 145 -10.98 -2.45 8.61
C ARG A 145 -12.10 -3.39 8.21
N VAL A 146 -11.88 -4.25 7.22
CA VAL A 146 -12.83 -5.29 6.80
C VAL A 146 -12.39 -6.65 7.32
N GLU A 147 -13.32 -7.48 7.78
CA GLU A 147 -13.04 -8.85 8.21
C GLU A 147 -12.40 -9.68 7.08
N ARG A 148 -11.34 -10.45 7.38
CA ARG A 148 -10.67 -11.31 6.38
C ARG A 148 -11.47 -12.56 6.03
N VAL A 149 -12.19 -13.09 7.03
CA VAL A 149 -13.08 -14.25 6.91
C VAL A 149 -14.36 -13.91 7.64
N ASP A 150 -15.50 -14.02 6.96
CA ASP A 150 -16.81 -13.79 7.54
C ASP A 150 -17.09 -14.84 8.63
N PRO A 151 -17.46 -14.44 9.86
CA PRO A 151 -17.65 -15.37 10.95
C PRO A 151 -18.82 -16.34 10.73
N GLU A 152 -19.83 -15.95 9.95
CA GLU A 152 -21.06 -16.74 9.71
C GLU A 152 -20.90 -17.67 8.51
N THR A 153 -20.60 -17.12 7.34
CA THR A 153 -20.57 -17.81 6.05
C THR A 153 -19.21 -18.46 5.74
N LYS A 154 -18.17 -18.08 6.48
CA LYS A 154 -16.76 -18.45 6.21
C LYS A 154 -16.24 -17.97 4.86
N ALA A 155 -16.96 -17.07 4.19
CA ALA A 155 -16.50 -16.43 2.97
C ALA A 155 -15.23 -15.61 3.25
N THR A 156 -14.26 -15.68 2.34
CA THR A 156 -13.05 -14.87 2.42
C THR A 156 -13.28 -13.51 1.77
N ARG A 157 -12.58 -12.50 2.29
CA ARG A 157 -12.55 -11.15 1.74
C ARG A 157 -12.13 -11.16 0.26
N LYS A 158 -12.79 -10.35 -0.55
CA LYS A 158 -12.49 -10.17 -1.98
C LYS A 158 -11.61 -8.94 -2.20
N ILE A 159 -11.16 -8.78 -3.44
CA ILE A 159 -10.36 -7.62 -3.84
C ILE A 159 -11.09 -6.29 -3.65
N PHE A 160 -12.38 -6.26 -3.95
CA PHE A 160 -13.22 -5.06 -3.84
C PHE A 160 -13.20 -4.49 -2.42
N ASP A 161 -13.24 -5.38 -1.42
CA ASP A 161 -13.16 -5.00 -0.02
C ASP A 161 -11.80 -4.38 0.32
N THR A 162 -10.71 -4.92 -0.24
CA THR A 162 -9.35 -4.43 0.00
C THR A 162 -9.14 -3.07 -0.65
N ILE A 163 -9.55 -2.90 -1.92
CA ILE A 163 -9.46 -1.63 -2.64
C ILE A 163 -10.27 -0.54 -1.93
N ALA A 164 -11.54 -0.84 -1.61
CA ALA A 164 -12.43 0.08 -0.90
C ALA A 164 -11.82 0.51 0.45
N ASP A 165 -11.19 -0.44 1.16
CA ASP A 165 -10.43 -0.21 2.39
C ASP A 165 -9.04 0.43 2.15
N ASN A 166 -8.95 1.35 1.19
CA ASN A 166 -7.74 2.05 0.78
C ASN A 166 -6.53 1.13 0.60
N ALA A 167 -6.73 -0.01 -0.06
CA ALA A 167 -5.72 -1.05 -0.30
C ALA A 167 -4.96 -1.48 0.96
N ALA A 168 -5.67 -1.59 2.09
CA ALA A 168 -5.14 -1.95 3.40
C ALA A 168 -4.07 -1.00 3.97
N ASN A 169 -3.97 0.23 3.49
CA ASN A 169 -2.99 1.22 3.98
C ASN A 169 -3.20 1.53 5.46
N ALA A 170 -2.10 1.67 6.21
CA ALA A 170 -2.15 2.08 7.61
C ALA A 170 -0.94 2.91 8.06
N GLY A 171 0.28 2.51 7.66
CA GLY A 171 1.50 3.21 8.03
C GLY A 171 2.65 2.94 7.07
N ILE A 172 3.69 3.78 7.13
CA ILE A 172 4.87 3.72 6.27
C ILE A 172 6.09 4.14 7.06
N VAL A 173 7.20 3.46 6.84
CA VAL A 173 8.50 3.85 7.37
C VAL A 173 9.47 3.93 6.20
N LEU A 174 10.04 5.11 5.95
CA LEU A 174 11.13 5.29 5.00
C LEU A 174 12.45 5.35 5.77
N GLY A 175 13.50 4.71 5.25
CA GLY A 175 14.82 4.77 5.89
C GLY A 175 15.91 4.09 5.05
N GLY A 176 17.03 3.76 5.68
CA GLY A 176 18.19 3.26 4.94
C GLY A 176 18.82 4.31 4.03
N ARG A 177 19.31 3.90 2.87
CA ARG A 177 20.10 4.73 1.95
C ARG A 177 19.29 5.15 0.72
N PRO A 178 19.07 6.46 0.50
CA PRO A 178 18.54 6.94 -0.78
C PRO A 178 19.57 6.75 -1.90
N ILE A 179 19.11 6.29 -3.05
CA ILE A 179 19.93 6.09 -4.26
C ILE A 179 19.24 6.69 -5.48
N ARG A 180 20.00 7.17 -6.47
CA ARG A 180 19.36 7.56 -7.73
C ARG A 180 18.93 6.30 -8.49
N PRO A 181 17.84 6.35 -9.29
CA PRO A 181 17.28 5.16 -9.94
C PRO A 181 18.24 4.39 -10.84
N LEU A 182 19.28 5.06 -11.37
CA LEU A 182 20.27 4.47 -12.28
C LEU A 182 21.60 4.14 -11.60
N ASP A 183 21.75 4.42 -10.30
CA ASP A 183 22.99 4.13 -9.56
C ASP A 183 23.11 2.62 -9.21
N ALA A 184 22.04 1.83 -9.39
CA ALA A 184 22.02 0.39 -9.15
C ALA A 184 20.98 -0.32 -10.04
N ASP A 185 21.15 -1.63 -10.26
CA ASP A 185 20.05 -2.46 -10.80
C ASP A 185 19.01 -2.70 -9.69
N LEU A 186 17.93 -1.93 -9.73
CA LEU A 186 16.85 -1.98 -8.74
C LEU A 186 16.23 -3.38 -8.59
N ARG A 187 16.34 -4.24 -9.61
CA ARG A 187 15.79 -5.60 -9.60
C ARG A 187 16.49 -6.49 -8.57
N TRP A 188 17.76 -6.23 -8.30
CA TRP A 188 18.61 -7.04 -7.41
C TRP A 188 18.71 -6.48 -6.00
N ILE A 189 17.98 -5.40 -5.70
CA ILE A 189 17.83 -4.96 -4.32
C ILE A 189 16.95 -5.98 -3.61
N GLY A 190 17.47 -6.56 -2.54
CA GLY A 190 16.74 -7.51 -1.70
C GLY A 190 16.64 -7.03 -0.27
N ALA A 191 15.78 -7.69 0.51
CA ALA A 191 15.68 -7.48 1.94
C ALA A 191 15.70 -8.79 2.71
N LEU A 192 16.34 -8.76 3.87
CA LEU A 192 16.20 -9.74 4.95
C LEU A 192 15.31 -9.11 6.03
N CYS A 193 14.12 -9.67 6.25
CA CYS A 193 13.15 -9.09 7.16
C CYS A 193 13.06 -9.89 8.46
N PHE A 194 13.40 -9.21 9.55
CA PHE A 194 13.48 -9.76 10.89
C PHE A 194 12.32 -9.28 11.75
N ARG A 195 11.77 -10.18 12.56
CA ARG A 195 10.91 -9.85 13.69
C ARG A 195 11.61 -10.31 14.97
N ASN A 196 11.85 -9.38 15.89
CA ASN A 196 12.52 -9.65 17.17
C ASN A 196 13.87 -10.38 17.00
N GLY A 197 14.65 -9.98 15.99
CA GLY A 197 15.95 -10.56 15.66
C GLY A 197 15.91 -11.91 14.94
N ARG A 198 14.73 -12.47 14.67
CA ARG A 198 14.56 -13.71 13.89
C ARG A 198 14.17 -13.38 12.46
N LEU A 199 14.90 -13.98 11.50
CA LEU A 199 14.56 -13.86 10.08
C LEU A 199 13.21 -14.55 9.81
N GLU A 200 12.24 -13.80 9.28
CA GLU A 200 10.90 -14.30 8.94
C GLU A 200 10.73 -14.43 7.43
N GLU A 201 11.16 -13.44 6.65
CA GLU A 201 11.00 -13.42 5.19
C GLU A 201 12.25 -12.85 4.50
N THR A 202 12.43 -13.24 3.23
CA THR A 202 13.45 -12.68 2.33
C THR A 202 12.85 -12.49 0.95
N GLY A 203 13.37 -11.52 0.19
CA GLY A 203 12.89 -11.27 -1.16
C GLY A 203 13.79 -10.35 -1.96
N LEU A 204 13.55 -10.34 -3.28
CA LEU A 204 14.22 -9.46 -4.25
C LEU A 204 13.16 -8.60 -4.94
N ALA A 205 13.46 -7.32 -5.16
CA ALA A 205 12.56 -6.37 -5.77
C ALA A 205 12.14 -6.75 -7.21
N ALA A 206 12.89 -7.62 -7.91
CA ALA A 206 12.44 -8.24 -9.16
C ALA A 206 11.11 -9.02 -9.02
N GLY A 207 10.74 -9.46 -7.81
CA GLY A 207 9.45 -10.07 -7.52
C GLY A 207 8.26 -9.13 -7.75
N VAL A 208 8.52 -7.81 -7.77
CA VAL A 208 7.55 -6.76 -8.07
C VAL A 208 7.49 -6.55 -9.59
N LEU A 209 6.56 -7.24 -10.26
CA LEU A 209 6.31 -7.10 -11.70
C LEU A 209 7.58 -7.15 -12.59
N ASN A 210 8.55 -8.01 -12.25
CA ASN A 210 9.88 -8.16 -12.88
C ASN A 210 10.85 -6.97 -12.70
N HIS A 211 10.32 -5.77 -12.47
CA HIS A 211 11.06 -4.57 -12.13
C HIS A 211 10.17 -3.62 -11.33
N PRO A 212 10.59 -3.11 -10.15
CA PRO A 212 9.72 -2.34 -9.26
C PRO A 212 9.16 -1.05 -9.89
N ALA A 213 9.94 -0.36 -10.73
CA ALA A 213 9.45 0.81 -11.48
C ALA A 213 8.29 0.51 -12.46
N THR A 214 8.08 -0.74 -12.89
CA THR A 214 6.93 -1.13 -13.73
C THR A 214 5.61 -0.88 -13.01
N ALA A 215 5.58 -1.09 -11.68
CA ALA A 215 4.39 -0.84 -10.87
C ALA A 215 4.02 0.64 -10.83
N VAL A 216 5.02 1.52 -10.75
CA VAL A 216 4.82 2.97 -10.75
C VAL A 216 4.27 3.45 -12.10
N ALA A 217 4.80 2.93 -13.21
CA ALA A 217 4.28 3.24 -14.55
C ALA A 217 2.83 2.78 -14.72
N TRP A 218 2.51 1.56 -14.26
CA TRP A 218 1.14 1.05 -14.23
C TRP A 218 0.22 1.99 -13.45
N LEU A 219 0.63 2.46 -12.26
CA LEU A 219 -0.18 3.35 -11.44
C LEU A 219 -0.46 4.68 -12.14
N ALA A 220 0.56 5.32 -12.72
CA ALA A 220 0.40 6.57 -13.46
C ALA A 220 -0.63 6.45 -14.60
N ASN A 221 -0.63 5.30 -15.30
CA ASN A 221 -1.62 4.99 -16.33
C ASN A 221 -3.00 4.69 -15.74
N LYS A 222 -3.07 3.97 -14.61
CA LYS A 222 -4.31 3.56 -13.96
C LYS A 222 -5.13 4.75 -13.46
N ILE A 223 -4.46 5.79 -12.95
CA ILE A 223 -5.13 6.96 -12.37
C ILE A 223 -5.40 8.07 -13.39
N ALA A 224 -4.78 8.03 -14.57
CA ALA A 224 -4.92 9.05 -15.62
C ALA A 224 -6.36 9.28 -16.10
N PRO A 225 -7.23 8.25 -16.29
CA PRO A 225 -8.63 8.46 -16.69
C PRO A 225 -9.44 9.29 -15.68
N ASN A 226 -8.98 9.36 -14.42
CA ASN A 226 -9.60 10.18 -13.37
C ASN A 226 -9.05 11.61 -13.32
N GLY A 227 -8.20 12.00 -14.27
CA GLY A 227 -7.51 13.30 -14.30
C GLY A 227 -6.40 13.43 -13.25
N LEU A 228 -5.99 12.31 -12.64
CA LEU A 228 -4.97 12.27 -11.60
C LEU A 228 -3.59 11.93 -12.19
N ALA A 229 -2.55 12.27 -11.45
CA ALA A 229 -1.17 11.92 -11.76
C ALA A 229 -0.36 11.84 -10.45
N LEU A 230 0.86 11.33 -10.55
CA LEU A 230 1.82 11.35 -9.45
C LEU A 230 2.54 12.71 -9.48
N GLU A 231 2.53 13.43 -8.36
CA GLU A 231 3.06 14.78 -8.25
C GLU A 231 4.52 14.79 -7.79
N ALA A 232 5.23 15.88 -8.10
CA ALA A 232 6.55 16.12 -7.51
C ALA A 232 6.46 16.16 -5.98
N GLY A 233 7.42 15.53 -5.30
CA GLY A 233 7.49 15.38 -3.86
C GLY A 233 6.67 14.20 -3.30
N GLN A 234 5.84 13.53 -4.11
CA GLN A 234 5.11 12.35 -3.65
C GLN A 234 6.01 11.12 -3.54
N VAL A 235 5.62 10.24 -2.62
CA VAL A 235 6.22 8.92 -2.39
C VAL A 235 5.36 7.84 -3.04
N VAL A 236 5.95 6.96 -3.83
CA VAL A 236 5.25 5.82 -4.43
C VAL A 236 5.87 4.50 -3.96
N LEU A 237 5.12 3.76 -3.16
CA LEU A 237 5.46 2.41 -2.73
C LEU A 237 5.17 1.42 -3.87
N ALA A 238 6.21 0.80 -4.41
CA ALA A 238 6.13 0.02 -5.65
C ALA A 238 5.49 -1.36 -5.48
N GLY A 239 5.29 -1.82 -4.25
CA GLY A 239 4.78 -3.13 -3.89
C GLY A 239 5.83 -4.01 -3.21
N SER A 240 5.34 -4.87 -2.33
CA SER A 240 6.14 -5.78 -1.56
C SER A 240 6.76 -6.91 -2.38
N PHE A 241 8.00 -7.25 -2.03
CA PHE A 241 8.67 -8.46 -2.50
C PHE A 241 8.85 -9.53 -1.42
N ILE A 242 8.15 -9.38 -0.29
CA ILE A 242 7.99 -10.41 0.76
C ILE A 242 6.51 -10.67 1.04
N ARG A 243 6.20 -11.76 1.74
CA ARG A 243 4.85 -11.89 2.33
C ARG A 243 4.71 -10.97 3.54
N PRO A 244 3.50 -10.45 3.83
CA PRO A 244 3.28 -9.67 5.04
C PRO A 244 3.62 -10.45 6.30
N ILE A 245 4.41 -9.86 7.19
CA ILE A 245 4.74 -10.41 8.51
C ILE A 245 3.72 -9.89 9.51
N GLU A 246 3.03 -10.79 10.22
CA GLU A 246 2.10 -10.40 11.30
C GLU A 246 2.85 -9.72 12.45
N THR A 247 2.27 -8.66 13.01
CA THR A 247 2.89 -7.86 14.07
C THR A 247 2.00 -7.77 15.30
N ARG A 248 2.61 -7.60 16.47
CA ARG A 248 1.97 -7.48 17.77
C ARG A 248 2.66 -6.40 18.59
N LYS A 249 1.97 -5.95 19.65
CA LYS A 249 2.58 -5.09 20.67
C LYS A 249 3.83 -5.75 21.24
N GLY A 250 4.93 -5.00 21.28
CA GLY A 250 6.25 -5.43 21.69
C GLY A 250 7.15 -5.93 20.56
N ASP A 251 6.65 -6.07 19.34
CA ASP A 251 7.47 -6.52 18.21
C ASP A 251 8.38 -5.40 17.67
N THR A 252 9.63 -5.74 17.39
CA THR A 252 10.53 -4.94 16.54
C THR A 252 10.58 -5.59 15.16
N ILE A 253 10.30 -4.80 14.13
CA ILE A 253 10.54 -5.19 12.74
C ILE A 253 11.77 -4.45 12.23
N GLN A 254 12.67 -5.19 11.58
CA GLN A 254 13.84 -4.65 10.92
C GLN A 254 13.99 -5.31 9.55
N ALA A 255 14.08 -4.52 8.49
CA ALA A 255 14.43 -5.00 7.17
C ALA A 255 15.84 -4.49 6.80
N ASP A 256 16.74 -5.42 6.54
CA ASP A 256 18.11 -5.16 6.08
C ASP A 256 18.17 -5.30 4.55
N TYR A 257 18.47 -4.20 3.86
CA TYR A 257 18.62 -4.11 2.41
C TYR A 257 20.09 -4.17 1.98
N GLY A 258 20.98 -4.65 2.83
CA GLY A 258 22.42 -4.79 2.58
C GLY A 258 23.09 -3.44 2.31
N PRO A 259 23.74 -3.22 1.15
CA PRO A 259 24.45 -1.97 0.86
C PRO A 259 23.52 -0.73 0.74
N TYR A 260 22.21 -0.95 0.74
CA TYR A 260 21.18 0.10 0.71
C TYR A 260 20.65 0.44 2.10
N GLY A 261 21.26 -0.07 3.17
CA GLY A 261 20.91 0.24 4.55
C GLY A 261 19.74 -0.59 5.08
N SER A 262 19.19 -0.15 6.21
CA SER A 262 18.11 -0.85 6.90
C SER A 262 16.98 0.10 7.26
N VAL A 263 15.77 -0.43 7.41
CA VAL A 263 14.61 0.27 7.96
C VAL A 263 14.05 -0.53 9.12
N SER A 264 13.64 0.17 10.19
CA SER A 264 13.09 -0.47 11.38
C SER A 264 11.93 0.29 12.01
N CYS A 265 11.09 -0.41 12.75
CA CYS A 265 10.08 0.18 13.61
C CYS A 265 9.76 -0.74 14.80
N TYR A 266 9.26 -0.13 15.87
CA TYR A 266 8.85 -0.84 17.09
C TYR A 266 7.36 -0.64 17.37
N PHE A 267 6.64 -1.74 17.56
CA PHE A 267 5.20 -1.74 17.84
C PHE A 267 4.98 -1.59 19.34
N ALA A 268 4.55 -0.40 19.78
CA ALA A 268 4.45 0.01 21.19
C ALA A 268 3.04 -0.05 21.75
#